data_AF-A0A962UTV5-F1
#
_entry.id   AF-A0A962UTV5-F1
#
_cell.length_a   1.000
_cell.length_b   1.000
_cell.length_c   1.000
_cell.angle_alpha   90.00
_cell.angle_beta   90.00
_cell.angle_gamma   90.00
#
_symmetry.space_group_name_H-M   'P 1'
#
loop_
_entity.id
_entity.type
_entity.pdbx_description
1 polymer ?
#
loop_
_entity_poly.entity_id
_entity_poly.type
_entity_poly.pdbx_seq_one_letter_code
_entity_poly.pdbx_strand_id
1 'polypeptide(L)'
;GRYSDEWHRANLNNPRDVVPESNMPSYSWLSQTTLDGADTAAKMKALNIAVGATCPSCDLYSEEDMANAQKAVQGKTEAQALVAYLQGLGLASKQW
;
A
#
# COMPACT_ATOMS: atom_id res chain seq x y z
N GLY A 1 4.88 3.42 -12.03
CA GLY A 1 5.53 4.50 -11.26
C GLY A 1 6.79 4.98 -11.95
N ARG A 2 7.60 5.80 -11.26
CA ARG A 2 8.90 6.30 -11.78
C ARG A 2 10.02 5.26 -11.68
N TYR A 3 9.94 4.37 -10.71
CA TYR A 3 10.87 3.25 -10.49
C TYR A 3 10.13 1.92 -10.59
N SER A 4 10.86 0.84 -10.90
CA SER A 4 10.28 -0.51 -10.97
C SER A 4 10.01 -1.07 -9.57
N ASP A 5 9.11 -2.04 -9.47
CA ASP A 5 8.85 -2.75 -8.22
C ASP A 5 10.12 -3.41 -7.66
N GLU A 6 10.98 -3.90 -8.54
CA GLU A 6 12.26 -4.50 -8.17
C GLU A 6 13.23 -3.48 -7.58
N TRP A 7 13.31 -2.28 -8.17
CA TRP A 7 14.09 -1.20 -7.60
C TRP A 7 13.58 -0.83 -6.21
N HIS A 8 12.26 -0.74 -6.03
CA HIS A 8 11.68 -0.46 -4.71
C HIS A 8 11.97 -1.57 -3.69
N ARG A 9 11.89 -2.84 -4.08
CA ARG A 9 12.25 -3.97 -3.19
C ARG A 9 13.71 -3.92 -2.77
N ALA A 10 14.63 -3.73 -3.73
CA ALA A 10 16.05 -3.60 -3.43
C ALA A 10 16.35 -2.39 -2.54
N ASN A 11 15.76 -1.24 -2.87
CA ASN A 11 15.92 -0.01 -2.09
C ASN A 11 15.38 -0.16 -0.66
N LEU A 12 14.21 -0.76 -0.46
CA LEU A 12 13.67 -0.99 0.88
C LEU A 12 14.49 -2.01 1.67
N ASN A 13 15.03 -3.04 1.02
CA ASN A 13 15.86 -4.03 1.69
C ASN A 13 17.19 -3.43 2.19
N ASN A 14 17.87 -2.69 1.33
CA ASN A 14 19.06 -1.93 1.69
C ASN A 14 19.25 -0.74 0.74
N PRO A 15 18.90 0.49 1.16
CA PRO A 15 18.94 1.65 0.28
C PRO A 15 20.33 1.95 -0.29
N ARG A 16 21.39 1.60 0.46
CA ARG A 16 22.79 1.86 0.12
C ARG A 16 23.31 0.99 -1.02
N ASP A 17 22.61 -0.09 -1.36
CA ASP A 17 22.99 -0.96 -2.49
C ASP A 17 22.62 -0.35 -3.85
N VAL A 18 21.59 0.50 -3.89
CA VAL A 18 21.10 1.15 -5.12
C VAL A 18 21.35 2.66 -5.13
N VAL A 19 21.58 3.25 -3.96
CA VAL A 19 21.93 4.67 -3.76
C VAL A 19 22.97 4.75 -2.62
N PRO A 20 24.29 4.66 -2.92
CA PRO A 20 25.35 4.53 -1.91
C PRO A 20 25.34 5.60 -0.81
N GLU A 21 24.98 6.83 -1.17
CA GLU A 21 24.90 7.99 -0.28
C GLU A 21 23.61 8.07 0.55
N SER A 22 22.69 7.09 0.40
CA SER A 22 21.40 7.12 1.08
C SER A 22 21.54 7.11 2.61
N ASN A 23 20.85 8.06 3.25
CA ASN A 23 20.70 8.09 4.71
C ASN A 23 19.48 7.28 5.18
N MET A 24 18.66 6.78 4.25
CA MET A 24 17.44 6.03 4.58
C MET A 24 17.80 4.75 5.36
N PRO A 25 17.04 4.40 6.42
CA PRO A 25 17.20 3.12 7.10
C PRO A 25 16.89 1.94 6.18
N SER A 26 17.49 0.78 6.47
CA SER A 26 17.10 -0.48 5.83
C SER A 26 15.83 -1.02 6.46
N TYR A 27 14.88 -1.46 5.65
CA TYR A 27 13.58 -2.01 6.06
C TYR A 27 13.43 -3.48 5.64
N SER A 28 14.50 -4.27 5.81
CA SER A 28 14.58 -5.66 5.32
C SER A 28 13.52 -6.60 5.91
N TRP A 29 12.99 -6.30 7.10
CA TRP A 29 11.91 -7.08 7.74
C TRP A 29 10.61 -7.06 6.93
N LEU A 30 10.36 -6.01 6.13
CA LEU A 30 9.14 -5.91 5.32
C LEU A 30 9.00 -7.07 4.32
N SER A 31 10.12 -7.68 3.93
CA SER A 31 10.13 -8.86 3.04
C SER A 31 9.80 -10.17 3.77
N GLN A 32 9.89 -10.18 5.10
CA GLN A 32 9.71 -11.36 5.96
C GLN A 32 8.33 -11.37 6.63
N THR A 33 7.77 -10.19 6.91
CA THR A 33 6.43 -10.08 7.50
C THR A 33 5.35 -10.27 6.44
N THR A 34 4.45 -11.23 6.68
CA THR A 34 3.31 -11.53 5.81
C THR A 34 2.03 -10.98 6.39
N LEU A 35 1.19 -10.38 5.55
CA LEU A 35 -0.11 -9.85 5.90
C LEU A 35 -1.14 -10.97 6.02
N ASP A 36 -1.91 -10.98 7.11
CA ASP A 36 -3.08 -11.85 7.29
C ASP A 36 -4.37 -11.26 6.70
N GLY A 37 -4.40 -9.93 6.53
CA GLY A 37 -5.51 -9.15 6.03
C GLY A 37 -6.71 -9.04 6.98
N ALA A 38 -6.59 -9.43 8.25
CA ALA A 38 -7.74 -9.55 9.17
C ALA A 38 -8.48 -8.21 9.36
N ASP A 39 -7.74 -7.11 9.42
CA ASP A 39 -8.31 -5.78 9.67
C ASP A 39 -8.65 -4.99 8.40
N THR A 40 -8.37 -5.51 7.20
CA THR A 40 -8.46 -4.72 5.96
C THR A 40 -9.90 -4.25 5.71
N ALA A 41 -10.88 -5.13 5.88
CA ALA A 41 -12.29 -4.78 5.74
C ALA A 41 -12.75 -3.74 6.78
N ALA A 42 -12.29 -3.88 8.03
CA ALA A 42 -12.61 -2.93 9.10
C ALA A 42 -12.03 -1.54 8.81
N LYS A 43 -10.80 -1.47 8.28
CA LYS A 43 -10.15 -0.21 7.85
C LYS A 43 -10.91 0.45 6.71
N MET A 44 -11.34 -0.32 5.70
CA MET A 44 -12.14 0.19 4.58
C MET A 44 -13.48 0.75 5.05
N LYS A 45 -14.17 0.04 5.95
CA LYS A 45 -15.42 0.52 6.55
C LYS A 45 -15.22 1.82 7.35
N ALA A 46 -14.16 1.90 8.13
CA ALA A 46 -13.83 3.11 8.87
C ALA A 46 -13.59 4.32 7.93
N LEU A 47 -12.91 4.09 6.80
CA LEU A 47 -12.71 5.11 5.76
C LEU A 47 -14.02 5.56 5.11
N ASN A 48 -14.91 4.62 4.77
CA ASN A 48 -16.25 4.95 4.25
C ASN A 48 -17.02 5.87 5.21
N ILE A 49 -17.00 5.57 6.51
CA ILE A 49 -17.67 6.40 7.53
C ILE A 49 -17.03 7.79 7.61
N ALA A 50 -15.70 7.85 7.71
CA ALA A 50 -14.98 9.12 7.88
C ALA A 50 -15.17 10.06 6.68
N VAL A 51 -15.07 9.53 5.46
CA VAL A 51 -15.24 10.35 4.25
C VAL A 51 -16.71 10.66 4.01
N GLY A 52 -17.62 9.72 4.22
CA GLY A 52 -19.06 9.94 4.10
C GLY A 52 -19.58 11.05 5.02
N ALA A 53 -18.97 11.23 6.20
CA ALA A 53 -19.29 12.33 7.12
C ALA A 53 -18.98 13.73 6.53
N THR A 54 -18.05 13.83 5.58
CA THR A 54 -17.63 15.09 4.94
C THR A 54 -18.04 15.22 3.48
N CYS A 55 -18.33 14.12 2.80
CA CYS A 55 -18.73 14.06 1.41
C CYS A 55 -19.85 13.01 1.24
N PRO A 56 -21.13 13.41 1.38
CA PRO A 56 -22.27 12.49 1.29
C PRO A 56 -22.44 11.82 -0.08
N SER A 57 -21.84 12.37 -1.13
CA SER A 57 -21.88 11.83 -2.50
C SER A 57 -20.63 11.03 -2.88
N CYS A 58 -19.68 10.86 -1.97
CA CYS A 58 -18.44 10.12 -2.25
C CYS A 58 -18.62 8.64 -1.91
N ASP A 59 -18.77 7.81 -2.95
CA ASP A 59 -18.71 6.35 -2.82
C ASP A 59 -17.25 5.88 -2.95
N LEU A 60 -16.70 5.29 -1.89
CA LEU A 60 -15.30 4.84 -1.82
C LEU A 60 -15.17 3.32 -2.07
N TYR A 61 -15.68 2.52 -1.13
CA TYR A 61 -15.59 1.05 -1.17
C TYR A 61 -16.97 0.43 -1.12
N SER A 62 -17.24 -0.52 -2.02
CA SER A 62 -18.47 -1.31 -2.02
C SER A 62 -18.44 -2.40 -0.94
N GLU A 63 -19.60 -2.99 -0.64
CA GLU A 63 -19.70 -4.17 0.23
C GLU A 63 -18.93 -5.37 -0.34
N GLU A 64 -18.88 -5.51 -1.67
CA GLU A 64 -18.10 -6.55 -2.33
C GLU A 64 -16.60 -6.35 -2.14
N ASP A 65 -16.11 -5.11 -2.24
CA ASP A 65 -14.71 -4.78 -1.98
C ASP A 65 -14.32 -5.16 -0.54
N MET A 66 -15.17 -4.79 0.44
CA MET A 66 -14.93 -5.11 1.85
C MET A 66 -15.00 -6.61 2.13
N ALA A 67 -15.92 -7.35 1.49
CA ALA A 67 -16.04 -8.80 1.65
C ALA A 67 -14.81 -9.55 1.11
N ASN A 68 -14.17 -9.03 0.06
CA ASN A 68 -12.98 -9.61 -0.56
C ASN A 68 -11.66 -9.06 -0.02
N ALA A 69 -11.70 -8.01 0.81
CA ALA A 69 -10.54 -7.25 1.26
C ALA A 69 -9.43 -8.11 1.89
N GLN A 70 -9.79 -9.04 2.77
CA GLN A 70 -8.83 -9.93 3.41
C GLN A 70 -8.10 -10.79 2.37
N LYS A 71 -8.86 -11.47 1.50
CA LYS A 71 -8.31 -12.36 0.46
C LYS A 71 -7.41 -11.60 -0.52
N ALA A 72 -7.71 -10.33 -0.79
CA ALA A 72 -6.92 -9.50 -1.69
C ALA A 72 -5.48 -9.26 -1.19
N VAL A 73 -5.27 -9.25 0.13
CA VAL A 73 -3.95 -8.93 0.74
C VAL A 73 -3.32 -10.11 1.47
N GLN A 74 -4.09 -11.13 1.86
CA GLN A 74 -3.59 -12.27 2.61
C GLN A 74 -2.44 -12.96 1.86
N GLY A 75 -1.36 -13.27 2.58
CA GLY A 75 -0.19 -13.95 2.00
C GLY A 75 0.75 -13.03 1.23
N LYS A 76 0.44 -11.73 1.09
CA LYS A 76 1.38 -10.73 0.59
C LYS A 76 2.34 -10.31 1.70
N THR A 77 3.58 -10.00 1.35
CA THR A 77 4.53 -9.39 2.29
C THR A 77 4.22 -7.90 2.49
N GLU A 78 4.63 -7.34 3.62
CA GLU A 78 4.53 -5.89 3.85
C GLU A 78 5.27 -5.09 2.75
N ALA A 79 6.40 -5.60 2.26
CA ALA A 79 7.14 -5.01 1.15
C ALA A 79 6.29 -4.94 -0.13
N GLN A 80 5.55 -6.01 -0.47
CA GLN A 80 4.66 -6.00 -1.63
C GLN A 80 3.53 -4.97 -1.48
N ALA A 81 2.94 -4.85 -0.29
CA ALA A 81 1.90 -3.86 -0.03
C ALA A 81 2.44 -2.42 -0.09
N LEU A 82 3.61 -2.16 0.47
CA LEU A 82 4.24 -0.84 0.43
C LEU A 82 4.63 -0.45 -1.01
N VAL A 83 5.17 -1.39 -1.79
CA VAL A 83 5.46 -1.15 -3.22
C VAL A 83 4.19 -0.82 -3.99
N ALA A 84 3.10 -1.56 -3.78
CA ALA A 84 1.82 -1.28 -4.43
C ALA A 84 1.31 0.13 -4.09
N TYR A 85 1.43 0.56 -2.84
CA TYR A 85 1.10 1.93 -2.41
C TYR A 85 1.98 2.97 -3.14
N LEU A 86 3.30 2.79 -3.12
CA LEU A 86 4.26 3.72 -3.76
C LEU A 86 4.03 3.84 -5.27
N GLN A 87 3.63 2.75 -5.95
CA GLN A 87 3.34 2.77 -7.38
C GLN A 87 2.11 3.60 -7.75
N GLY A 88 1.16 3.77 -6.82
CA GLY A 88 -0.05 4.58 -7.01
C GLY A 88 0.15 6.08 -6.79
N LEU A 89 1.17 6.48 -6.03
CA LEU A 89 1.39 7.87 -5.65
C LEU A 89 1.58 8.80 -6.86
N GLY A 90 0.77 9.85 -6.92
CA GLY A 90 0.82 10.86 -7.97
C GLY A 90 0.26 10.44 -9.33
N LEU A 91 -0.36 9.25 -9.45
CA LEU A 91 -1.03 8.85 -10.70
C LEU A 91 -2.38 9.54 -10.90
N ALA A 92 -3.16 9.73 -9.83
CA ALA A 92 -4.46 10.39 -9.90
C ALA A 92 -4.35 11.85 -10.42
N SER A 93 -3.29 12.56 -10.04
CA SER A 93 -3.04 13.94 -10.50
C SER A 93 -2.55 14.04 -11.94
N LYS A 94 -2.13 12.96 -12.59
CA LYS A 94 -1.75 12.99 -14.02
C LYS A 94 -2.95 13.11 -14.96
N GLN A 95 -4.15 12.85 -14.44
CA GLN A 95 -5.40 12.88 -15.18
C GLN A 95 -6.13 14.21 -15.03
N TRP A 96 -5.56 15.16 -14.26
CA TRP A 96 -6.11 16.50 -14.04
C TRP A 96 -5.44 17.51 -14.97
#